data_AF-A0A7J5WAJ7-F1
#
_entry.id   AF-A0A7J5WAJ7-F1
#
_cell.length_a   1.000
_cell.length_b   1.000
_cell.length_c   1.000
_cell.angle_alpha   90.00
_cell.angle_beta   90.00
_cell.angle_gamma   90.00
#
_symmetry.space_group_name_H-M   'P 1'
#
loop_
_entity.id
_entity.type
_entity.pdbx_description
1 polymer ?
#
loop_
_entity_poly.entity_id
_entity_poly.type
_entity_poly.pdbx_seq_one_letter_code
_entity_poly.pdbx_strand_id
1 'polypeptide(L)'
;MGYWMTARKGDAGIHVSDCHGGFSNNLNVQNSRVFSEGPDIEIVMDLNGNLRSRSKQDNSYLDARDLASGGIDELTLVQISDDRFIDVLSTRLQGFRDRPRAWYLTLELQGDHTFQVEPEFKTMHRLRILNLHVVGPA
;
A
#
# COMPACT_ATOMS: atom_id res chain seq x y z
N MET A 1 4.20 7.82 -22.21
CA MET A 1 5.34 7.93 -21.27
C MET A 1 4.77 7.94 -19.88
N GLY A 2 4.93 6.83 -19.17
CA GLY A 2 4.65 6.79 -17.74
C GLY A 2 5.62 7.66 -16.94
N TYR A 3 5.23 8.02 -15.73
CA TYR A 3 6.09 8.77 -14.82
C TYR A 3 5.86 8.37 -13.37
N TRP A 4 6.96 8.41 -12.61
CA TRP A 4 6.96 8.17 -11.17
C TRP A 4 6.72 9.47 -10.41
N MET A 5 5.87 9.39 -9.39
CA MET A 5 5.70 10.46 -8.41
C MET A 5 5.90 9.94 -7.00
N THR A 6 6.45 10.79 -6.15
CA THR A 6 6.45 10.52 -4.72
C THR A 6 5.12 10.92 -4.12
N ALA A 7 4.34 9.95 -3.64
CA ALA A 7 3.11 10.21 -2.89
C ALA A 7 3.42 10.55 -1.43
N ARG A 8 4.41 9.88 -0.84
CA ARG A 8 4.85 10.12 0.54
C ARG A 8 6.34 9.82 0.68
N LYS A 9 7.09 10.72 1.33
CA LYS A 9 8.52 10.49 1.66
C LYS A 9 8.71 9.89 3.05
N GLY A 10 8.01 10.43 4.04
CA GLY A 10 8.07 9.96 5.43
C GLY A 10 7.09 8.83 5.71
N ASP A 11 7.04 8.43 6.98
CA ASP A 11 6.19 7.32 7.41
C ASP A 11 4.70 7.62 7.19
N ALA A 12 3.98 6.60 6.74
CA ALA A 12 2.53 6.53 6.75
C ALA A 12 2.12 5.17 7.34
N GLY A 13 1.30 5.19 8.39
CA GLY A 13 0.72 3.98 8.93
C GLY A 13 -0.22 3.34 7.91
N ILE A 14 -0.11 2.03 7.75
CA ILE A 14 -1.04 1.23 6.95
C ILE A 14 -1.67 0.17 7.82
N HIS A 15 -2.86 -0.27 7.43
CA HIS A 15 -3.42 -1.52 7.94
C HIS A 15 -3.38 -2.58 6.86
N VAL A 16 -3.10 -3.82 7.25
CA VAL A 16 -3.12 -4.99 6.37
C VAL A 16 -4.03 -6.06 6.97
N SER A 17 -4.64 -6.88 6.12
CA SER A 17 -5.43 -8.04 6.54
C SER A 17 -5.18 -9.24 5.63
N ASP A 18 -5.27 -10.44 6.19
CA ASP A 18 -5.10 -11.71 5.49
C ASP A 18 -6.42 -12.48 5.35
N CYS A 19 -6.39 -13.57 4.58
CA CYS A 19 -7.56 -14.42 4.33
C CYS A 19 -8.00 -15.28 5.54
N HIS A 20 -7.18 -15.35 6.58
CA HIS A 20 -7.45 -16.08 7.82
C HIS A 20 -8.04 -15.19 8.93
N GLY A 21 -8.25 -13.90 8.63
CA GLY A 21 -8.80 -12.91 9.57
C GLY A 21 -7.73 -12.28 10.47
N GLY A 22 -6.45 -12.54 10.21
CA GLY A 22 -5.35 -11.78 10.80
C GLY A 22 -5.33 -10.36 10.26
N PHE A 23 -4.95 -9.44 11.14
CA PHE A 23 -4.85 -8.02 10.82
C PHE A 23 -3.63 -7.42 11.52
N SER A 24 -2.96 -6.47 10.84
CA SER A 24 -1.96 -5.61 11.48
C SER A 24 -2.26 -4.16 11.16
N ASN A 25 -2.13 -3.31 12.18
CA ASN A 25 -2.20 -1.86 12.08
C ASN A 25 -0.90 -1.18 12.56
N ASN A 26 0.18 -1.96 12.74
CA ASN A 26 1.44 -1.47 13.29
C ASN A 26 2.51 -1.20 12.21
N LEU A 27 2.17 -1.42 10.93
CA LEU A 27 3.10 -1.27 9.83
C LEU A 27 3.15 0.17 9.33
N ASN A 28 4.36 0.65 9.05
CA ASN A 28 4.59 1.95 8.44
C ASN A 28 5.24 1.77 7.08
N VAL A 29 4.69 2.44 6.06
CA VAL A 29 5.31 2.51 4.74
C VAL A 29 6.17 3.75 4.60
N GLN A 30 7.29 3.59 3.91
CA GLN A 30 8.21 4.65 3.53
C GLN A 30 8.23 4.80 2.01
N ASN A 31 8.72 5.97 1.56
CA ASN A 31 9.02 6.24 0.16
C ASN A 31 7.91 5.80 -0.81
N SER A 32 6.64 5.99 -0.43
CA SER A 32 5.52 5.54 -1.24
C SER A 32 5.47 6.33 -2.54
N ARG A 33 5.44 5.59 -3.65
CA ARG A 33 5.49 6.12 -5.01
C ARG A 33 4.28 5.67 -5.80
N VAL A 34 3.88 6.48 -6.76
CA VAL A 34 2.82 6.15 -7.72
C VAL A 34 3.40 6.27 -9.11
N PHE A 35 3.33 5.19 -9.87
CA PHE A 35 3.57 5.18 -11.30
C PHE A 35 2.23 5.12 -12.04
N SER A 36 2.24 5.67 -13.24
CA SER A 36 1.05 5.70 -14.08
C SER A 36 1.47 5.77 -15.53
N GLU A 37 1.08 4.79 -16.31
CA GLU A 37 1.32 4.71 -17.75
C GLU A 37 0.02 4.29 -18.45
N GLY A 38 -0.43 5.09 -19.41
CA GLY A 38 -1.68 4.80 -20.11
C GLY A 38 -2.86 4.78 -19.12
N PRO A 39 -3.70 3.72 -19.12
CA PRO A 39 -4.80 3.57 -18.17
C PRO A 39 -4.41 2.81 -16.91
N ASP A 40 -3.14 2.54 -16.63
CA ASP A 40 -2.75 1.69 -15.51
C ASP A 40 -2.07 2.50 -14.41
N ILE A 41 -2.27 2.05 -13.16
CA ILE A 41 -1.67 2.65 -11.97
C ILE A 41 -0.91 1.58 -11.20
N GLU A 42 0.29 1.93 -10.77
CA GLU A 42 1.06 1.13 -9.84
C GLU A 42 1.41 1.98 -8.62
N ILE A 43 1.17 1.41 -7.44
CA ILE A 43 1.54 1.98 -6.16
C ILE A 43 2.69 1.15 -5.60
N VAL A 44 3.78 1.79 -5.21
CA VAL A 44 4.93 1.13 -4.58
C VAL A 44 5.08 1.63 -3.15
N MET A 45 5.29 0.73 -2.20
CA MET A 45 5.44 1.05 -0.77
C MET A 45 6.59 0.27 -0.14
N ASP A 46 7.49 0.97 0.56
CA ASP A 46 8.62 0.33 1.25
C ASP A 46 8.25 -0.02 2.70
N LEU A 47 8.25 -1.32 3.01
CA LEU A 47 8.01 -1.84 4.36
C LEU A 47 9.30 -2.31 5.06
N ASN A 48 10.45 -2.32 4.37
CA ASN A 48 11.71 -2.80 4.93
C ASN A 48 12.17 -2.01 6.16
N GLY A 49 11.72 -0.75 6.29
CA GLY A 49 11.95 0.06 7.49
C GLY A 49 11.46 -0.61 8.78
N ASN A 50 10.34 -1.34 8.73
CA ASN A 50 9.77 -2.02 9.90
C ASN A 50 10.67 -3.16 10.42
N LEU A 51 11.41 -3.82 9.52
CA LEU A 51 12.38 -4.88 9.88
C LEU A 51 13.67 -4.33 10.53
N ARG A 52 13.90 -3.01 10.44
CA ARG A 52 15.07 -2.34 11.00
C ARG A 52 14.80 -1.71 12.38
N SER A 53 13.61 -1.90 12.96
CA SER A 53 13.32 -1.37 14.30
C SER A 53 14.36 -1.86 15.31
N ARG A 54 14.82 -0.95 16.17
CA ARG A 54 15.82 -1.23 17.21
C ARG A 54 15.28 -2.16 18.29
N SER A 55 13.96 -2.18 18.48
CA SER A 55 13.29 -3.10 19.41
C SER A 55 12.59 -4.19 18.60
N LYS A 56 13.14 -5.41 18.66
CA LYS A 56 12.54 -6.61 18.07
C LYS A 56 11.28 -7.09 18.80
N GLN A 57 10.95 -6.45 19.91
CA GLN A 57 9.72 -6.66 20.68
C GLN A 57 8.63 -5.67 20.27
N ASP A 58 8.93 -4.72 19.38
CA ASP A 58 7.90 -3.84 18.84
C ASP A 58 6.99 -4.62 17.89
N ASN A 59 5.69 -4.36 17.98
CA ASN A 59 4.69 -5.00 17.14
C ASN A 59 4.97 -4.78 15.64
N SER A 60 5.52 -3.63 15.25
CA SER A 60 5.87 -3.37 13.84
C SER A 60 6.94 -4.30 13.29
N TYR A 61 7.95 -4.68 14.09
CA TYR A 61 8.99 -5.63 13.69
C TYR A 61 8.42 -7.04 13.57
N LEU A 62 7.63 -7.47 14.57
CA LEU A 62 7.02 -8.79 14.57
C LEU A 62 6.06 -8.94 13.40
N ASP A 63 5.14 -7.98 13.21
CA ASP A 63 4.17 -7.99 12.12
C ASP A 63 4.87 -7.98 10.75
N ALA A 64 5.91 -7.15 10.56
CA ALA A 64 6.64 -7.12 9.31
C ALA A 64 7.44 -8.40 9.04
N ARG A 65 8.00 -9.01 10.08
CA ARG A 65 8.71 -10.29 9.98
C ARG A 65 7.75 -11.41 9.64
N ASP A 66 6.60 -11.47 10.30
CA ASP A 66 5.60 -12.50 10.09
C ASP A 66 5.02 -12.37 8.66
N LEU A 67 4.78 -11.14 8.20
CA LEU A 67 4.42 -10.85 6.81
C LEU A 67 5.51 -11.32 5.82
N ALA A 68 6.78 -10.99 6.08
CA ALA A 68 7.91 -11.42 5.24
C ALA A 68 8.12 -12.94 5.22
N SER A 69 7.67 -13.66 6.25
CA SER A 69 7.85 -15.11 6.38
C SER A 69 6.80 -15.96 5.64
N GLY A 70 5.88 -15.31 4.91
CA GLY A 70 4.87 -15.96 4.10
C GLY A 70 3.49 -15.31 4.19
N GLY A 71 3.22 -14.50 5.23
CA GLY A 71 1.93 -13.81 5.36
C GLY A 71 1.64 -12.82 4.22
N ILE A 72 2.67 -12.35 3.52
CA ILE A 72 2.53 -11.46 2.36
C ILE A 72 1.75 -12.11 1.21
N ASP A 73 1.85 -13.42 1.05
CA ASP A 73 1.17 -14.18 -0.01
C ASP A 73 -0.33 -14.34 0.26
N GLU A 74 -0.75 -14.15 1.52
CA GLU A 74 -2.12 -14.32 2.00
C GLU A 74 -2.86 -12.98 2.17
N LEU A 75 -2.24 -11.87 1.76
CA LEU A 75 -2.83 -10.54 1.85
C LEU A 75 -4.14 -10.45 1.06
N THR A 76 -5.15 -9.88 1.72
CA THR A 76 -6.46 -9.60 1.11
C THR A 76 -6.76 -8.11 1.04
N LEU A 77 -6.16 -7.30 1.92
CA LEU A 77 -6.43 -5.88 2.00
C LEU A 77 -5.18 -5.11 2.46
N VAL A 78 -4.94 -3.98 1.80
CA VAL A 78 -4.06 -2.91 2.30
C VAL A 78 -4.85 -1.62 2.38
N GLN A 79 -4.97 -1.07 3.59
CA GLN A 79 -5.70 0.16 3.86
C GLN A 79 -4.74 1.30 4.20
N ILE A 80 -4.94 2.44 3.55
CA ILE A 80 -4.17 3.67 3.72
C ILE A 80 -5.12 4.77 4.18
N SER A 81 -4.84 5.39 5.33
CA SER A 81 -5.60 6.52 5.86
C SER A 81 -4.79 7.83 5.88
N ASP A 82 -3.75 7.92 5.05
CA ASP A 82 -2.91 9.11 4.94
C ASP A 82 -3.48 10.10 3.91
N ASP A 83 -3.98 11.23 4.40
CA ASP A 83 -4.61 12.25 3.56
C ASP A 83 -3.70 12.76 2.44
N ARG A 84 -2.41 12.94 2.73
CA ARG A 84 -1.45 13.44 1.73
C ARG A 84 -1.22 12.44 0.61
N PHE A 85 -1.12 11.15 0.95
CA PHE A 85 -1.05 10.08 -0.05
C PHE A 85 -2.30 10.08 -0.92
N ILE A 86 -3.48 10.13 -0.29
CA ILE A 86 -4.78 10.12 -0.97
C ILE A 86 -4.93 11.35 -1.87
N ASP A 87 -4.48 12.53 -1.44
CA ASP A 87 -4.48 13.76 -2.26
C ASP A 87 -3.63 13.61 -3.51
N VAL A 88 -2.38 13.15 -3.38
CA VAL A 88 -1.48 12.97 -4.54
C VAL A 88 -2.09 11.99 -5.55
N LEU A 89 -2.62 10.87 -5.06
CA LEU A 89 -3.28 9.89 -5.91
C LEU A 89 -4.53 10.46 -6.57
N SER A 90 -5.37 11.20 -5.83
CA SER A 90 -6.60 11.81 -6.35
C SER A 90 -6.30 12.83 -7.44
N THR A 91 -5.30 13.71 -7.24
CA THR A 91 -4.83 14.64 -8.26
C THR A 91 -4.36 13.90 -9.51
N ARG A 92 -3.71 12.74 -9.35
CA ARG A 92 -3.27 11.95 -10.50
C ARG A 92 -4.43 11.36 -11.27
N LEU A 93 -5.42 10.82 -10.57
CA LEU A 93 -6.63 10.24 -11.15
C LEU A 93 -7.46 11.25 -11.95
N GLN A 94 -7.51 12.51 -11.52
CA GLN A 94 -8.17 13.59 -12.28
C GLN A 94 -7.55 13.81 -13.66
N GLY A 95 -6.28 13.46 -13.85
CA GLY A 95 -5.58 13.57 -15.13
C GLY A 95 -5.94 12.48 -16.14
N PHE A 96 -6.67 11.44 -15.74
CA PHE A 96 -7.11 10.39 -16.65
C PHE A 96 -8.46 10.74 -17.29
N ARG A 97 -8.56 10.51 -18.60
CA ARG A 97 -9.82 10.69 -19.34
C ARG A 97 -10.85 9.61 -18.98
N ASP A 98 -10.37 8.40 -18.76
CA ASP A 98 -11.15 7.22 -18.38
C ASP A 98 -10.64 6.69 -17.03
N ARG A 99 -11.46 5.92 -16.30
CA ARG A 99 -10.98 5.27 -15.09
C ARG A 99 -9.81 4.32 -15.43
N PRO A 100 -8.79 4.23 -14.56
CA PRO A 100 -7.71 3.29 -14.78
C PRO A 100 -8.26 1.86 -14.90
N ARG A 101 -7.71 1.08 -15.83
CA ARG A 101 -8.16 -0.29 -16.13
C ARG A 101 -7.62 -1.28 -15.10
N ALA A 102 -6.34 -1.14 -14.77
CA ALA A 102 -5.67 -2.00 -13.79
C ALA A 102 -4.99 -1.16 -12.71
N TRP A 103 -4.97 -1.72 -11.51
CA TRP A 103 -4.25 -1.20 -10.36
C TRP A 103 -3.35 -2.28 -9.82
N TYR A 104 -2.11 -1.88 -9.54
CA TYR A 104 -1.09 -2.73 -8.97
C TYR A 104 -0.59 -2.13 -7.66
N LEU A 105 -0.30 -2.99 -6.69
CA LEU A 105 0.37 -2.65 -5.45
C LEU A 105 1.65 -3.48 -5.35
N THR A 106 2.80 -2.81 -5.29
CA THR A 106 4.09 -3.42 -5.01
C THR A 106 4.49 -3.07 -3.58
N LEU A 107 4.64 -4.10 -2.73
CA LEU A 107 5.20 -3.99 -1.39
C LEU A 107 6.67 -4.41 -1.42
N GLU A 108 7.57 -3.50 -1.06
CA GLU A 108 8.99 -3.80 -0.92
C GLU A 108 9.21 -4.32 0.52
N LEU A 109 9.37 -5.63 0.67
CA LEU A 109 9.60 -6.33 1.94
C LEU A 109 10.46 -7.57 1.71
N GLN A 110 11.77 -7.48 1.98
CA GLN A 110 12.76 -8.52 1.64
C GLN A 110 12.71 -8.97 0.17
N GLY A 111 12.37 -8.05 -0.72
CA GLY A 111 12.06 -8.32 -2.13
C GLY A 111 10.84 -7.51 -2.55
N ASP A 112 10.47 -7.61 -3.82
CA ASP A 112 9.31 -6.92 -4.38
C ASP A 112 8.16 -7.91 -4.50
N HIS A 113 7.02 -7.56 -3.92
CA HIS A 113 5.80 -8.37 -3.96
C HIS A 113 4.69 -7.56 -4.62
N THR A 114 4.31 -7.95 -5.85
CA THR A 114 3.34 -7.19 -6.65
C THR A 114 2.01 -7.93 -6.72
N PHE A 115 0.95 -7.17 -6.45
CA PHE A 115 -0.43 -7.64 -6.41
C PHE A 115 -1.28 -6.84 -7.40
N GLN A 116 -2.22 -7.50 -8.05
CA GLN A 116 -3.35 -6.82 -8.66
C GLN A 116 -4.34 -6.44 -7.56
N VAL A 117 -4.81 -5.20 -7.56
CA VAL A 117 -5.70 -4.68 -6.53
C VAL A 117 -6.94 -3.99 -7.12
N GLU A 118 -8.02 -3.95 -6.35
CA GLU A 118 -9.19 -3.13 -6.60
C GLU A 118 -9.27 -1.99 -5.58
N PRO A 119 -9.21 -0.71 -6.01
CA PRO A 119 -9.26 0.42 -5.11
C PRO A 119 -10.69 0.74 -4.67
N GLU A 120 -10.87 1.05 -3.39
CA GLU A 120 -12.11 1.58 -2.84
C GLU A 120 -11.81 2.81 -1.97
N PHE A 121 -12.33 3.97 -2.38
CA PHE A 121 -12.23 5.21 -1.63
C PHE A 121 -13.43 5.38 -0.71
N LYS A 122 -13.17 5.52 0.60
CA LYS A 122 -14.17 5.76 1.64
C LYS A 122 -13.92 7.07 2.36
N THR A 123 -15.00 7.72 2.78
CA THR A 123 -14.96 8.87 3.68
C THR A 123 -15.77 8.54 4.93
N MET A 124 -15.14 8.46 6.09
CA MET A 124 -15.78 8.19 7.38
C MET A 124 -15.46 9.30 8.37
N HIS A 125 -16.47 10.05 8.83
CA HIS A 125 -16.31 11.11 9.85
C HIS A 125 -15.12 12.07 9.60
N ARG A 126 -14.94 12.48 8.33
CA ARG A 126 -13.83 13.33 7.81
C ARG A 126 -12.49 12.61 7.54
N LEU A 127 -12.34 11.35 7.93
CA LEU A 127 -11.19 10.53 7.53
C LEU A 127 -11.41 10.02 6.10
N ARG A 128 -10.40 10.17 5.25
CA ARG A 128 -10.35 9.53 3.94
C ARG A 128 -9.53 8.26 4.05
N ILE A 129 -10.07 7.21 3.45
CA ILE A 129 -9.49 5.87 3.49
C ILE A 129 -9.44 5.36 2.06
N LEU A 130 -8.27 4.85 1.66
CA LEU A 130 -8.10 4.08 0.46
C LEU A 130 -7.88 2.62 0.86
N ASN A 131 -8.83 1.76 0.49
CA ASN A 131 -8.68 0.33 0.55
C ASN A 131 -8.15 -0.19 -0.79
N LEU A 132 -7.13 -1.02 -0.76
CA LEU A 132 -6.61 -1.76 -1.90
C LEU A 132 -6.91 -3.23 -1.64
N HIS A 133 -8.00 -3.73 -2.22
CA HIS A 133 -8.41 -5.13 -2.09
C HIS A 133 -7.55 -5.97 -3.02
N VAL A 134 -6.83 -6.95 -2.48
CA VAL A 134 -5.97 -7.83 -3.26
C VAL A 134 -6.83 -8.83 -4.02
N VAL A 135 -6.71 -8.82 -5.34
CA VAL A 135 -7.40 -9.75 -6.25
C VAL A 135 -6.55 -11.00 -6.48
N GLY A 136 -5.23 -10.84 -6.49
CA GLY A 136 -4.26 -11.91 -6.65
C GLY A 136 -2.85 -11.38 -6.94
N PRO A 137 -1.86 -12.27 -7.08
CA PRO A 137 -0.52 -11.90 -7.54
C PRO A 137 -0.58 -11.33 -8.98
N ALA A 138 0.26 -10.33 -9.26
CA ALA A 138 0.35 -9.69 -10.57
C ALA A 138 1.25 -10.45 -11.56
#